data_AF-A0A6B3FQV5-F1
#
_entry.id   AF-A0A6B3FQV5-F1
#
_cell.length_a   1.000
_cell.length_b   1.000
_cell.length_c   1.000
_cell.angle_alpha   90.00
_cell.angle_beta   90.00
_cell.angle_gamma   90.00
#
_symmetry.space_group_name_H-M   'P 1'
#
loop_
_entity.id
_entity.type
_entity.pdbx_description
1 polymer ?
#
loop_
_entity_poly.entity_id
_entity_poly.type
_entity_poly.pdbx_seq_one_letter_code
_entity_poly.pdbx_strand_id
1 'polypeptide(L)'
;YETDSCALEWTGEVPRATGVDGTPASFVVLATADLRHWREYGQGGSATMGVFRLGAGTVFNAGTINWGSVLADDPVVDRVTRNVLDRLGGTAPGDGWEAAGSPDEV
;
A
#
# COMPACT_ATOMS: atom_id res chain seq x y z
N TYR A 1 1.08 -16.67 5.24
CA TYR A 1 0.48 -15.41 4.78
C TYR A 1 1.45 -14.28 5.10
N GLU A 2 1.47 -13.24 4.28
CA GLU A 2 2.44 -12.14 4.36
C GLU A 2 1.74 -10.78 4.34
N THR A 3 2.31 -9.83 5.07
CA THR A 3 1.81 -8.46 5.21
C THR A 3 2.95 -7.48 5.34
N ASP A 4 2.72 -6.28 4.83
CA ASP A 4 3.64 -5.15 4.94
C ASP A 4 3.10 -4.14 5.93
N SER A 5 3.99 -3.56 6.73
CA SER A 5 3.68 -2.47 7.65
C SER A 5 4.73 -1.39 7.58
N CYS A 6 4.37 -0.19 8.06
CA CYS A 6 5.33 0.87 8.31
C CYS A 6 5.45 1.18 9.81
N ALA A 7 6.54 1.82 10.19
CA ALA A 7 6.78 2.33 11.53
C ALA A 7 5.83 3.52 11.79
N LEU A 8 4.88 3.31 12.69
CA LEU A 8 3.83 4.25 13.02
C LEU A 8 4.05 4.94 14.37
N GLU A 9 3.77 6.24 14.42
CA GLU A 9 3.49 6.97 15.65
C GLU A 9 1.98 7.26 15.75
N TRP A 10 1.46 7.31 16.97
CA TRP A 10 0.04 7.50 17.23
C TRP A 10 -0.19 8.81 17.99
N THR A 11 -1.01 9.69 17.41
CA THR A 11 -1.55 10.85 18.13
C THR A 11 -3.03 10.61 18.39
N GLY A 12 -3.35 10.07 19.56
CA GLY A 12 -4.68 9.52 19.82
C GLY A 12 -4.96 8.31 18.93
N GLU A 13 -6.08 8.31 18.22
CA GLU A 13 -6.48 7.24 17.29
C GLU A 13 -5.94 7.41 15.87
N VAL A 14 -5.16 8.47 15.62
CA VAL A 14 -4.66 8.78 14.26
C VAL A 14 -3.23 8.27 14.11
N PRO A 15 -2.99 7.23 13.28
CA PRO A 15 -1.64 6.77 12.96
C PRO A 15 -0.96 7.67 11.94
N ARG A 16 0.35 7.86 12.09
CA ARG A 16 1.21 8.57 11.13
C ARG A 16 2.48 7.79 10.86
N ALA A 17 2.89 7.73 9.60
CA ALA A 17 4.18 7.16 9.22
C ALA A 17 5.30 8.03 9.79
N THR A 18 6.24 7.40 10.48
CA THR A 18 7.41 8.08 11.09
C THR A 18 8.52 8.32 10.07
N GLY A 19 8.60 7.47 9.03
CA GLY A 19 9.62 7.47 7.99
C GLY A 19 11.00 6.96 8.40
N VAL A 20 11.16 6.44 9.62
CA VAL A 20 12.44 5.87 10.10
C VAL A 20 12.80 4.55 9.41
N ASP A 21 11.82 3.88 8.83
CA ASP A 21 11.96 2.61 8.10
C ASP A 21 12.03 2.81 6.57
N GLY A 22 12.16 4.06 6.11
CA GLY A 22 12.17 4.41 4.69
C GLY A 22 10.80 4.66 4.08
N THR A 23 9.70 4.45 4.81
CA THR A 23 8.36 4.88 4.37
C THR A 23 8.34 6.40 4.20
N PRO A 24 7.85 6.96 3.09
CA PRO A 24 7.80 8.41 2.94
C PRO A 24 6.98 9.08 4.04
N ALA A 25 7.45 10.20 4.61
CA ALA A 25 6.67 10.96 5.59
C ALA A 25 5.35 11.52 5.03
N SER A 26 5.20 11.56 3.71
CA SER A 26 3.96 11.89 3.01
C SER A 26 2.96 10.73 2.91
N PHE A 27 3.31 9.54 3.44
CA PHE A 27 2.45 8.38 3.45
C PHE A 27 1.25 8.58 4.37
N VAL A 28 0.07 8.63 3.77
CA VAL A 28 -1.21 8.73 4.47
C VAL A 28 -1.69 7.32 4.77
N VAL A 29 -1.78 7.01 6.07
CA VAL A 29 -2.31 5.73 6.56
C VAL A 29 -3.83 5.74 6.42
N LEU A 30 -4.37 4.73 5.73
CA LEU A 30 -5.80 4.56 5.50
C LEU A 30 -6.42 3.51 6.41
N ALA A 31 -5.67 2.44 6.72
CA ALA A 31 -6.09 1.38 7.63
C ALA A 31 -4.88 0.63 8.21
N THR A 32 -5.10 0.00 9.36
CA THR A 32 -4.14 -0.91 9.99
C THR A 32 -4.82 -2.22 10.36
N ALA A 33 -4.05 -3.30 10.48
CA ALA A 33 -4.52 -4.56 11.03
C ALA A 33 -3.52 -5.11 12.05
N ASP A 34 -4.03 -5.59 13.19
CA ASP A 34 -3.25 -6.28 14.20
C ASP A 34 -3.20 -7.79 13.89
N LEU A 35 -2.00 -8.28 13.63
CA LEU A 35 -1.74 -9.67 13.25
C LEU A 35 -0.81 -10.34 14.27
N ARG A 36 -0.74 -9.82 15.50
CA ARG A 36 0.07 -10.43 16.58
C ARG A 36 -0.34 -11.87 16.87
N HIS A 37 -1.61 -12.21 16.65
CA HIS A 37 -2.12 -13.57 16.82
C HIS A 37 -1.51 -14.59 15.85
N TRP A 38 -0.95 -14.16 14.70
CA TRP A 38 -0.27 -15.07 13.77
C TRP A 38 0.99 -15.73 14.34
N ARG A 39 1.48 -15.27 15.51
CA ARG A 39 2.55 -15.95 16.26
C ARG A 39 2.25 -17.41 16.56
N GLU A 40 0.98 -17.81 16.58
CA GLU A 40 0.56 -19.20 16.72
C GLU A 40 0.93 -20.08 15.51
N TYR A 41 1.10 -19.48 14.33
CA TYR A 41 1.28 -20.17 13.05
C TYR A 41 2.52 -19.68 12.27
N GLY A 42 3.34 -18.82 12.86
CA GLY A 42 4.51 -18.23 12.20
C GLY A 42 4.96 -16.91 12.84
N GLN A 43 5.41 -15.97 12.01
CA GLN A 43 5.70 -14.60 12.47
C GLN A 43 4.40 -13.79 12.54
N GLY A 44 4.13 -13.22 13.71
CA GLY A 44 3.08 -12.21 13.85
C GLY A 44 3.58 -10.81 13.53
N GLY A 45 2.66 -9.88 13.35
CA GLY A 45 3.02 -8.51 12.98
C GLY A 45 1.81 -7.60 12.84
N SER A 46 1.84 -6.78 11.82
CA SER A 46 0.77 -5.83 11.47
C SER A 46 0.72 -5.64 9.97
N ALA A 47 -0.41 -5.14 9.47
CA ALA A 47 -0.51 -4.59 8.12
C ALA A 47 -0.77 -3.09 8.17
N THR A 48 -0.27 -2.35 7.18
CA THR A 48 -0.62 -0.93 6.99
C THR A 48 -1.01 -0.66 5.54
N MET A 49 -2.24 -0.21 5.34
CA MET A 49 -2.72 0.31 4.06
C MET A 49 -2.48 1.81 3.99
N GLY A 50 -2.06 2.31 2.83
CA GLY A 50 -1.96 3.74 2.63
C GLY A 50 -1.61 4.19 1.23
N VAL A 51 -1.48 5.51 1.09
CA VAL A 51 -1.15 6.18 -0.16
C VAL A 51 -0.08 7.22 0.04
N PHE A 52 0.79 7.39 -0.95
CA PHE A 52 1.71 8.52 -0.98
C PHE A 52 1.91 9.00 -2.41
N ARG A 53 2.51 10.19 -2.54
CA ARG A 53 2.95 10.74 -3.81
C ARG A 53 4.45 10.96 -3.80
N LEU A 54 5.06 10.70 -4.95
CA LEU A 54 6.45 11.03 -5.24
C LEU A 54 6.53 11.60 -6.66
N GLY A 55 6.88 12.88 -6.77
CA GLY A 55 6.78 13.59 -8.03
C GLY A 55 5.34 13.60 -8.57
N ALA A 56 5.19 13.21 -9.84
CA ALA A 56 3.88 13.06 -10.48
C ALA A 56 3.18 11.72 -10.14
N GLY A 57 3.90 10.76 -9.57
CA GLY A 57 3.38 9.43 -9.26
C GLY A 57 2.54 9.41 -7.99
N THR A 58 1.48 8.59 -8.01
CA THR A 58 0.72 8.21 -6.81
C THR A 58 0.84 6.71 -6.61
N VAL A 59 1.19 6.28 -5.39
CA VAL A 59 1.31 4.87 -5.02
C VAL A 59 0.23 4.55 -3.99
N PHE A 60 -0.45 3.42 -4.19
CA PHE A 60 -1.35 2.79 -3.22
C PHE A 60 -0.73 1.46 -2.77
N ASN A 61 -0.70 1.22 -1.46
CA ASN A 61 -0.30 -0.07 -0.89
C ASN A 61 -1.47 -0.65 -0.06
N ALA A 62 -1.89 -1.88 -0.39
CA ALA A 62 -2.91 -2.61 0.34
C ALA A 62 -2.40 -3.27 1.64
N GLY A 63 -1.09 -3.55 1.74
CA GLY A 63 -0.44 -4.09 2.94
C GLY A 63 -0.61 -5.59 3.16
N THR A 64 -1.08 -6.36 2.17
CA THR A 64 -1.21 -7.82 2.28
C THR A 64 -1.23 -8.53 0.93
N ILE A 65 -0.65 -9.73 0.87
CA ILE A 65 -0.67 -10.60 -0.32
C ILE A 65 -2.08 -11.10 -0.66
N ASN A 66 -2.98 -11.17 0.33
CA ASN A 66 -4.29 -11.81 0.13
C ASN A 66 -5.34 -10.86 -0.45
N TRP A 67 -5.00 -9.59 -0.69
CA TRP A 67 -5.94 -8.55 -1.14
C TRP A 67 -6.69 -8.96 -2.40
N GLY A 68 -5.97 -9.47 -3.41
CA GLY A 68 -6.56 -9.88 -4.68
C GLY A 68 -7.49 -11.10 -4.58
N SER A 69 -7.29 -11.96 -3.58
CA SER A 69 -8.03 -13.23 -3.46
C SER A 69 -9.51 -13.05 -3.14
N VAL A 70 -9.87 -11.93 -2.50
CA VAL A 70 -11.24 -11.66 -2.03
C VAL A 70 -11.95 -10.61 -2.88
N LEU A 71 -11.37 -10.17 -4.00
CA LEU A 71 -11.94 -9.12 -4.84
C LEU A 71 -13.36 -9.44 -5.35
N ALA A 72 -13.66 -10.70 -5.61
CA ALA A 72 -14.99 -11.10 -6.08
C ALA A 72 -16.01 -11.24 -4.94
N ASP A 73 -15.54 -11.40 -3.70
CA ASP A 73 -16.35 -11.84 -2.57
C ASP A 73 -16.56 -10.74 -1.51
N ASP A 74 -15.62 -9.78 -1.40
CA ASP A 74 -15.68 -8.70 -0.43
C ASP A 74 -16.00 -7.34 -1.09
N PRO A 75 -17.20 -6.77 -0.84
CA PRO A 75 -17.64 -5.52 -1.48
C PRO A 75 -16.86 -4.27 -1.01
N VAL A 76 -16.13 -4.33 0.11
CA VAL A 76 -15.26 -3.25 0.57
C VAL A 76 -13.95 -3.27 -0.19
N VAL A 77 -13.31 -4.43 -0.28
CA VAL A 77 -12.04 -4.62 -1.02
C VAL A 77 -12.22 -4.28 -2.50
N ASP A 78 -13.31 -4.78 -3.09
CA ASP A 78 -13.73 -4.48 -4.45
C ASP A 78 -13.88 -2.96 -4.69
N ARG A 79 -14.58 -2.26 -3.79
CA ARG A 79 -14.79 -0.81 -3.93
C ARG A 79 -13.52 0.00 -3.74
N VAL A 80 -12.66 -0.36 -2.79
CA VAL A 80 -11.35 0.29 -2.63
C VAL A 80 -10.53 0.11 -3.90
N THR A 81 -10.52 -1.10 -4.47
CA THR A 81 -9.76 -1.40 -5.68
C THR A 81 -10.30 -0.64 -6.89
N ARG A 82 -11.62 -0.61 -7.11
CA ARG A 82 -12.23 0.23 -8.15
C ARG A 82 -11.89 1.70 -7.99
N ASN A 83 -11.99 2.25 -6.77
CA ASN A 83 -11.64 3.64 -6.50
C ASN A 83 -10.19 4.00 -6.85
N VAL A 84 -9.26 3.07 -6.63
CA VAL A 84 -7.85 3.23 -6.99
C VAL A 84 -7.69 3.20 -8.51
N LEU A 85 -8.24 2.18 -9.17
CA LEU A 85 -8.15 2.03 -10.63
C LEU A 85 -8.79 3.21 -11.37
N ASP A 86 -9.97 3.66 -10.94
CA ASP A 86 -10.68 4.78 -11.55
C ASP A 86 -9.89 6.09 -11.43
N ARG A 87 -9.15 6.27 -10.33
CA ARG A 87 -8.35 7.48 -10.08
C ARG A 87 -6.99 7.44 -10.79
N LEU A 88 -6.40 6.26 -10.94
CA LEU A 88 -5.04 6.10 -11.45
C LEU A 88 -4.99 5.62 -12.91
N GLY A 89 -6.09 5.11 -13.45
CA GLY A 89 -6.19 4.60 -14.82
C GLY A 89 -6.41 5.66 -15.89
N GLY A 90 -6.53 6.93 -15.51
CA GLY A 90 -6.59 8.06 -16.45
C GLY A 90 -5.21 8.43 -17.01
N THR A 91 -5.20 9.11 -18.15
CA THR A 91 -4.00 9.67 -18.81
C THR A 91 -3.35 10.69 -17.87
N ALA A 92 -2.09 10.52 -17.48
CA ALA A 92 -1.37 11.53 -16.74
C ALA A 92 -0.83 12.60 -17.71
N PRO A 93 -0.65 13.86 -17.26
CA PRO A 93 0.03 14.84 -18.10
C PRO A 93 1.49 14.42 -18.30
N GLY A 94 1.85 14.04 -19.53
CA GLY A 94 3.23 13.66 -19.90
C GLY A 94 3.47 12.18 -20.21
N ASP A 95 2.43 11.41 -20.59
CA ASP A 95 2.43 9.96 -20.90
C ASP A 95 3.32 9.49 -22.07
N GLY A 96 4.46 10.11 -22.30
CA GLY A 96 5.60 9.45 -22.90
C GLY A 96 6.08 8.39 -21.91
N TRP A 97 5.62 7.16 -22.07
CA TRP A 97 6.18 6.01 -21.35
C TRP A 97 7.69 5.97 -21.57
N GLU A 98 8.47 6.17 -20.50
CA GLU A 98 9.91 5.92 -20.52
C GLU A 98 10.16 4.43 -20.26
N ALA A 99 10.90 3.79 -21.16
CA ALA A 99 11.31 2.41 -20.97
C ALA A 99 12.23 2.30 -19.76
N ALA A 100 11.99 1.33 -18.87
CA ALA A 100 12.75 1.12 -17.64
C ALA A 100 14.18 0.55 -17.84
N GLY A 101 14.79 0.77 -19.02
CA GLY A 101 16.05 0.17 -19.45
C GLY A 101 15.88 -0.92 -20.52
N SER A 102 16.96 -1.24 -21.25
CA SER A 102 16.99 -2.36 -22.20
C SER A 102 17.35 -3.68 -21.48
N PRO A 103 16.89 -4.84 -21.97
CA PRO A 103 17.15 -6.14 -21.33
C PRO A 103 18.64 -6.53 -21.19
N ASP A 104 19.55 -5.83 -21.87
CA ASP A 104 20.95 -6.23 -22.06
C ASP A 104 21.93 -5.60 -21.06
N GLU A 105 21.46 -4.90 -20.02
CA GLU A 105 22.32 -4.25 -18.99
C GLU A 105 22.47 -5.06 -17.67
N VAL A 106 22.32 -6.39 -17.72
CA VAL A 106 22.61 -7.31 -16.58
C VAL A 106 23.72 -8.31 -16.88
#